data_AF-A0A9P6DX76-F1
#
_entry.id   AF-A0A9P6DX76-F1
#
_cell.length_a   1.000
_cell.length_b   1.000
_cell.length_c   1.000
_cell.angle_alpha   90.00
_cell.angle_beta   90.00
_cell.angle_gamma   90.00
#
_symmetry.space_group_name_H-M   'P 1'
#
loop_
_entity.id
_entity.type
_entity.pdbx_description
1 polymer ?
#
loop_
_entity_poly.entity_id
_entity_poly.type
_entity_poly.pdbx_seq_one_letter_code
_entity_poly.pdbx_strand_id
1 'polypeptide(L)'
;WDRDVIPALVCPYMVYICLSQQGQSHTDPPPIKCSCNCHGVLKQVTAVYMDHKDSFHSVLDLKSDHFSLDLEYIKLQICPCAPAPLQLVQRGLFPCLLVYPALAVSLEMLEFVSMLFLHLAPNETAWSDALTTFLARRGHVFEAQDSLRRQFASALGKFQILVHVVNAEVDKQI
;
A
#
# COMPACT_ATOMS: atom_id res chain seq x y z
N TRP A 1 6.62 18.72 3.50
CA TRP A 1 6.06 17.58 2.76
C TRP A 1 6.30 16.27 3.49
N ASP A 2 7.50 15.64 3.48
CA ASP A 2 7.74 14.44 4.33
C ASP A 2 7.52 14.72 5.83
N ARG A 3 7.78 15.95 6.27
CA ARG A 3 7.56 16.40 7.64
C ARG A 3 6.10 16.51 8.08
N ASP A 4 5.15 16.56 7.14
CA ASP A 4 3.74 16.86 7.45
C ASP A 4 2.83 15.67 7.12
N VAL A 5 3.12 14.97 6.02
CA VAL A 5 2.31 13.82 5.57
C VAL A 5 2.62 12.56 6.37
N ILE A 6 3.90 12.23 6.59
CA ILE A 6 4.26 10.99 7.30
C ILE A 6 3.73 10.99 8.74
N PRO A 7 3.84 12.08 9.53
CA PRO A 7 3.25 12.10 10.87
C PRO A 7 1.73 11.90 10.86
N ALA A 8 1.02 12.45 9.86
CA ALA A 8 -0.42 12.25 9.72
C ALA A 8 -0.81 10.79 9.39
N LEU A 9 0.14 9.98 8.91
CA LEU A 9 -0.07 8.56 8.62
C LEU A 9 0.21 7.64 9.82
N VAL A 10 0.78 8.14 10.92
CA VAL A 10 1.11 7.32 12.10
C VAL A 10 -0.15 6.68 12.70
N CYS A 11 -1.14 7.49 13.06
CA CYS A 11 -2.40 6.98 13.63
C CYS A 11 -3.14 5.97 12.72
N PRO A 12 -3.42 6.27 11.43
CA PRO A 12 -4.11 5.31 10.57
C PRO A 12 -3.30 4.04 10.34
N TYR A 13 -1.97 4.12 10.31
CA TYR A 13 -1.12 2.94 10.20
C TYR A 13 -1.14 2.08 11.48
N MET A 14 -1.14 2.69 12.67
CA MET A 14 -1.28 1.95 13.93
C MET A 14 -2.64 1.25 14.02
N VAL A 15 -3.72 1.89 13.56
CA VAL A 15 -5.04 1.25 13.46
C VAL A 15 -4.99 0.06 12.51
N TYR A 16 -4.37 0.22 11.34
CA TYR A 16 -4.16 -0.87 10.39
C TYR A 16 -3.43 -2.06 11.04
N ILE A 17 -2.30 -1.84 11.72
CA ILE A 17 -1.56 -2.91 12.42
C ILE A 17 -2.46 -3.62 13.43
N CYS A 18 -3.22 -2.86 14.23
CA CYS A 18 -4.10 -3.43 15.25
C CYS A 18 -5.15 -4.37 14.64
N LEU A 19 -5.74 -3.98 13.51
CA LEU A 19 -6.71 -4.82 12.77
C LEU A 19 -6.06 -6.06 12.17
N SER A 20 -4.87 -5.92 11.58
CA SER A 20 -4.10 -7.05 11.04
C SER A 20 -3.77 -8.10 12.10
N GLN A 21 -3.33 -7.67 13.29
CA GLN A 21 -3.01 -8.58 14.40
C GLN A 21 -4.23 -9.34 14.93
N GLN A 22 -5.42 -8.75 14.81
CA GLN A 22 -6.68 -9.40 15.19
C GLN A 22 -7.21 -10.36 14.11
N GLY A 23 -6.49 -10.52 13.00
CA GLY A 23 -6.91 -11.36 11.88
C GLY A 23 -8.16 -10.87 11.17
N GLN A 24 -8.54 -9.59 11.36
CA GLN A 24 -9.69 -9.01 10.69
C GLN A 24 -9.34 -8.70 9.24
N SER A 25 -10.26 -9.02 8.32
CA SER A 25 -10.11 -8.63 6.93
C SER A 25 -10.18 -7.11 6.83
N HIS A 26 -9.27 -6.51 6.07
CA HIS A 26 -9.27 -5.08 5.77
C HIS A 26 -10.41 -4.78 4.78
N THR A 27 -11.64 -4.76 5.29
CA THR A 27 -12.80 -4.32 4.52
C THR A 27 -12.62 -2.87 4.13
N ASP A 28 -13.15 -2.48 2.97
CA ASP A 28 -13.13 -1.10 2.51
C ASP A 28 -13.55 -0.14 3.64
N PRO A 29 -12.65 0.75 4.11
CA PRO A 29 -12.93 1.64 5.21
C PRO A 29 -14.05 2.60 4.78
N PRO A 30 -14.95 2.98 5.71
CA PRO A 30 -16.00 3.93 5.39
C PRO A 30 -15.38 5.21 4.82
N PRO A 31 -15.99 5.81 3.79
CA PRO A 31 -15.45 7.01 3.17
C PRO A 31 -15.24 8.10 4.21
N ILE A 32 -14.06 8.74 4.19
CA ILE A 32 -13.74 9.85 5.07
C ILE A 32 -14.78 10.96 4.80
N LYS A 33 -15.67 11.19 5.78
CA LYS A 33 -16.68 12.24 5.67
C LYS A 33 -15.99 13.59 5.77
N CYS A 34 -15.95 14.38 4.69
CA CYS A 34 -15.54 15.77 4.86
C CYS A 34 -16.64 16.57 5.57
N SER A 35 -16.30 17.24 6.67
CA SER A 35 -17.14 18.28 7.28
C SER A 35 -17.10 19.60 6.48
N CYS A 36 -16.19 19.70 5.52
CA CYS A 36 -16.08 20.79 4.58
C CYS A 36 -16.96 20.49 3.35
N ASN A 37 -17.69 21.49 2.85
CA ASN A 37 -18.48 21.36 1.61
C ASN A 37 -17.59 21.34 0.35
N CYS A 38 -16.42 20.71 0.41
CA CYS A 38 -15.50 20.64 -0.70
C CYS A 38 -15.99 19.63 -1.73
N HIS A 39 -15.96 20.02 -3.00
CA HIS A 39 -16.08 19.06 -4.08
C HIS A 39 -14.72 18.39 -4.26
N GLY A 40 -14.61 17.14 -3.82
CA GLY A 40 -13.41 16.33 -4.02
C GLY A 40 -13.16 16.07 -5.51
N VAL A 41 -11.91 15.77 -5.85
CA VAL A 41 -11.53 15.30 -7.18
C VAL A 41 -11.51 13.78 -7.17
N LEU A 42 -12.26 13.16 -8.07
CA LEU A 42 -12.18 11.71 -8.28
C LEU A 42 -10.83 11.38 -8.92
N LYS A 43 -10.08 10.46 -8.32
CA LYS A 43 -8.84 9.91 -8.87
C LYS A 43 -8.87 8.39 -8.86
N GLN A 44 -8.32 7.82 -9.92
CA GLN A 44 -8.10 6.39 -10.05
C GLN A 44 -6.65 6.09 -9.69
N VAL A 45 -6.45 5.11 -8.82
CA VAL A 45 -5.14 4.64 -8.37
C VAL A 45 -5.05 3.15 -8.69
N THR A 46 -3.96 2.74 -9.32
CA THR A 46 -3.66 1.32 -9.52
C THR A 46 -3.06 0.76 -8.23
N ALA A 47 -3.68 -0.26 -7.66
CA ALA A 47 -3.24 -0.91 -6.43
C ALA A 47 -2.64 -2.28 -6.74
N VAL A 48 -1.49 -2.58 -6.14
CA VAL A 48 -0.80 -3.87 -6.23
C VAL A 48 -0.94 -4.61 -4.90
N TYR A 49 -1.70 -5.69 -4.91
CA TYR A 49 -1.97 -6.50 -3.71
C TYR A 49 -1.12 -7.76 -3.67
N MET A 50 -0.71 -8.11 -2.45
CA MET A 50 -0.18 -9.42 -2.09
C MET A 50 -1.33 -10.22 -1.48
N ASP A 51 -1.66 -11.37 -2.07
CA ASP A 51 -2.70 -12.30 -1.59
C ASP A 51 -4.10 -11.66 -1.39
N HIS A 52 -4.74 -11.26 -2.50
CA HIS A 52 -6.05 -10.64 -2.45
C HIS A 52 -7.16 -11.65 -2.09
N LYS A 53 -7.60 -11.63 -0.83
CA LYS A 53 -8.64 -12.54 -0.29
C LYS A 53 -10.04 -12.36 -0.88
N ASP A 54 -10.29 -11.32 -1.68
CA ASP A 54 -11.62 -11.05 -2.25
C ASP A 54 -11.84 -11.64 -3.64
N SER A 55 -10.90 -12.45 -4.14
CA SER A 55 -11.29 -13.41 -5.16
C SER A 55 -12.26 -14.40 -4.51
N PHE A 56 -13.55 -14.14 -4.72
CA PHE A 56 -14.66 -15.07 -4.58
C PHE A 56 -14.35 -16.29 -5.45
N HIS A 57 -13.41 -17.12 -5.01
CA HIS A 57 -13.12 -18.40 -5.62
C HIS A 57 -14.42 -19.17 -5.45
N SER A 58 -15.10 -19.37 -6.58
CA SER A 58 -16.28 -20.22 -6.63
C SER A 58 -15.91 -21.55 -5.95
N VAL A 59 -16.88 -22.17 -5.32
CA VAL A 59 -16.82 -23.33 -4.40
C VAL A 59 -16.24 -24.62 -5.05
N LEU A 60 -15.50 -24.52 -6.14
CA LEU A 60 -14.94 -25.64 -6.91
C LEU A 60 -13.40 -25.68 -6.99
N ASP A 61 -12.68 -24.66 -6.55
CA ASP A 61 -11.22 -24.75 -6.56
C ASP A 61 -10.70 -25.33 -5.25
N LEU A 62 -10.31 -26.60 -5.35
CA LEU A 62 -9.41 -27.29 -4.44
C LEU A 62 -8.28 -26.32 -4.03
N LYS A 63 -8.21 -26.04 -2.72
CA LYS A 63 -7.15 -25.30 -2.03
C LYS A 63 -5.82 -25.35 -2.78
N SER A 64 -5.59 -24.35 -3.62
CA SER A 64 -4.25 -24.06 -4.09
C SER A 64 -3.81 -22.87 -3.27
N ASP A 65 -2.88 -23.09 -2.34
CA ASP A 65 -2.13 -22.07 -1.63
C ASP A 65 -1.21 -21.31 -2.63
N HIS A 66 -1.80 -20.83 -3.72
CA HIS A 66 -1.11 -20.10 -4.77
C HIS A 66 -1.03 -18.65 -4.35
N PHE A 67 0.19 -18.20 -4.11
CA PHE A 67 0.54 -16.79 -4.02
C PHE A 67 -0.10 -16.03 -5.20
N SER A 68 -1.14 -15.24 -4.92
CA SER A 68 -1.74 -14.35 -5.92
C SER A 68 -1.18 -12.95 -5.76
N LEU A 69 -0.74 -12.38 -6.88
CA LEU A 69 -0.44 -10.96 -6.98
C LEU A 69 -1.45 -10.38 -7.97
N ASP A 70 -2.25 -9.44 -7.49
CA ASP A 70 -3.38 -8.90 -8.22
C ASP A 70 -3.26 -7.38 -8.35
N LEU A 71 -3.78 -6.87 -9.46
CA LEU A 71 -3.82 -5.45 -9.79
C LEU A 71 -5.28 -5.00 -9.86
N GLU A 72 -5.61 -4.00 -9.04
CA GLU A 72 -6.96 -3.44 -8.97
C GLU A 72 -6.94 -1.92 -9.20
N TYR A 73 -8.05 -1.40 -9.71
CA TYR A 73 -8.25 0.04 -9.85
C TYR A 73 -9.16 0.60 -8.75
N ILE A 74 -8.59 1.42 -7.89
CA ILE A 74 -9.31 2.03 -6.76
C ILE A 74 -9.66 3.46 -7.10
N LYS A 75 -10.91 3.81 -6.82
CA LYS A 75 -11.45 5.16 -7.01
C LYS A 75 -11.46 5.91 -5.68
N LEU A 76 -10.68 6.99 -5.60
CA LEU A 76 -10.58 7.85 -4.43
C LEU A 76 -11.23 9.20 -4.70
N GLN A 77 -11.97 9.71 -3.72
CA GLN A 77 -12.44 11.10 -3.71
C GLN A 77 -11.49 11.94 -2.89
N ILE A 78 -10.57 12.66 -3.54
CA ILE A 78 -9.49 13.38 -2.86
C ILE A 78 -9.92 14.81 -2.60
N CYS A 79 -9.74 15.25 -1.36
CA CYS A 79 -9.87 16.64 -0.96
C CYS A 79 -8.85 16.99 0.12
N PRO A 80 -8.65 18.27 0.48
CA PRO A 80 -7.71 18.66 1.53
C PRO A 80 -7.95 17.96 2.88
N CYS A 81 -9.19 17.58 3.17
CA CYS A 81 -9.56 16.90 4.42
C CYS A 81 -9.52 15.37 4.34
N ALA A 82 -9.48 14.83 3.12
CA ALA A 82 -9.34 13.40 2.86
C ALA A 82 -8.23 13.20 1.82
N PRO A 83 -6.95 13.43 2.20
CA PRO A 83 -5.85 13.30 1.26
C PRO A 83 -5.67 11.83 0.84
N ALA A 84 -5.16 11.62 -0.37
CA ALA A 84 -5.01 10.28 -0.94
C ALA A 84 -4.18 9.31 -0.07
N PRO A 85 -3.04 9.72 0.52
CA PRO A 85 -2.25 8.84 1.39
C PRO A 85 -3.03 8.31 2.59
N LEU A 86 -3.88 9.14 3.20
CA LEU A 86 -4.70 8.74 4.35
C LEU A 86 -5.72 7.68 3.95
N GLN A 87 -6.43 7.90 2.84
CA GLN A 87 -7.44 6.97 2.33
C GLN A 87 -6.83 5.62 1.87
N LEU A 88 -5.60 5.64 1.38
CA LEU A 88 -4.88 4.44 0.95
C LEU A 88 -4.39 3.64 2.16
N VAL A 89 -3.78 4.27 3.17
CA VAL A 89 -3.28 3.56 4.36
C VAL A 89 -4.42 2.90 5.14
N GLN A 90 -5.58 3.54 5.21
CA GLN A 90 -6.79 2.94 5.79
C GLN A 90 -7.29 1.69 5.03
N ARG A 91 -6.92 1.53 3.76
CA ARG A 91 -7.21 0.36 2.91
C ARG A 91 -6.10 -0.69 2.92
N GLY A 92 -5.08 -0.54 3.77
CA GLY A 92 -3.92 -1.41 3.74
C GLY A 92 -2.98 -1.16 2.56
N LEU A 93 -3.06 0.01 1.91
CA LEU A 93 -2.24 0.38 0.77
C LEU A 93 -1.34 1.57 1.09
N PHE A 94 -0.15 1.59 0.51
CA PHE A 94 0.78 2.70 0.60
C PHE A 94 0.99 3.33 -0.77
N PRO A 95 0.82 4.66 -0.91
CA PRO A 95 1.04 5.33 -2.17
C PRO A 95 2.53 5.32 -2.57
N CYS A 96 2.83 4.98 -3.81
CA CYS A 96 4.19 5.15 -4.35
C CYS A 96 4.55 6.64 -4.54
N LEU A 97 3.55 7.50 -4.73
CA LEU A 97 3.67 8.94 -4.82
C LEU A 97 2.67 9.62 -3.88
N LEU A 98 3.16 10.42 -2.94
CA LEU A 98 2.35 11.00 -1.87
C LEU A 98 1.40 12.12 -2.36
N VAL A 99 1.73 12.81 -3.46
CA VAL A 99 0.96 13.97 -3.94
C VAL A 99 -0.08 13.55 -4.99
N TYR A 100 0.31 12.67 -5.91
CA TYR A 100 -0.57 12.14 -6.96
C TYR A 100 -0.26 10.66 -7.16
N PRO A 101 -0.83 9.78 -6.32
CA PRO A 101 -0.59 8.35 -6.46
C PRO A 101 -1.27 7.85 -7.74
N ALA A 102 -0.47 7.50 -8.75
CA ALA A 102 -0.92 6.67 -9.85
C ALA A 102 -0.86 5.17 -9.47
N LEU A 103 0.06 4.84 -8.56
CA LEU A 103 0.33 3.49 -8.08
C LEU A 103 0.35 3.48 -6.55
N ALA A 104 -0.23 2.44 -5.97
CA ALA A 104 -0.14 2.10 -4.55
C ALA A 104 0.18 0.61 -4.40
N VAL A 105 0.85 0.26 -3.32
CA VAL A 105 1.30 -1.11 -3.02
C VAL A 105 0.77 -1.51 -1.65
N SER A 106 0.33 -2.75 -1.49
CA SER A 106 -0.09 -3.27 -0.19
C SER A 106 0.97 -3.11 0.90
N LEU A 107 0.53 -2.72 2.09
CA LEU A 107 1.37 -2.58 3.28
C LEU A 107 2.01 -3.92 3.65
N GLU A 108 1.29 -5.03 3.47
CA GLU A 108 1.82 -6.39 3.68
C GLU A 108 3.02 -6.69 2.78
N MET A 109 2.95 -6.30 1.49
CA MET A 109 4.10 -6.45 0.59
C MET A 109 5.30 -5.63 1.05
N LEU A 110 5.07 -4.38 1.44
CA LEU A 110 6.16 -3.49 1.88
C LEU A 110 6.79 -3.99 3.18
N GLU A 111 5.99 -4.52 4.10
CA GLU A 111 6.45 -5.16 5.33
C GLU A 111 7.28 -6.41 5.03
N PHE A 112 6.77 -7.29 4.16
CA PHE A 112 7.49 -8.49 3.73
C PHE A 112 8.85 -8.16 3.11
N VAL A 113 8.90 -7.19 2.18
CA VAL A 113 10.15 -6.78 1.53
C VAL A 113 11.11 -6.11 2.50
N SER A 114 10.59 -5.31 3.44
CA SER A 114 11.42 -4.73 4.50
C SER A 114 12.05 -5.82 5.37
N MET A 115 11.29 -6.84 5.77
CA MET A 115 11.81 -7.99 6.51
C MET A 115 12.80 -8.82 5.68
N LEU A 116 12.54 -8.98 4.38
CA LEU A 116 13.44 -9.69 3.46
C LEU A 116 14.81 -9.01 3.41
N PHE A 117 14.84 -7.67 3.37
CA PHE A 117 16.09 -6.89 3.34
C PHE A 117 16.86 -6.88 4.67
N LEU A 118 16.28 -7.39 5.76
CA LEU A 118 17.03 -7.67 6.99
C LEU A 118 17.84 -8.98 6.88
N HIS A 119 17.42 -9.90 6.00
CA HIS A 119 18.01 -11.23 5.85
C HIS A 119 18.83 -11.38 4.56
N LEU A 120 18.67 -10.47 3.61
CA LEU A 120 19.36 -10.43 2.33
C LEU A 120 19.89 -9.02 2.06
N ALA A 121 20.99 -8.92 1.30
CA ALA A 121 21.46 -7.62 0.83
C ALA A 121 20.34 -6.91 0.05
N PRO A 122 20.00 -5.65 0.37
CA PRO A 122 18.93 -4.92 -0.30
C PRO A 122 19.20 -4.85 -1.80
N ASN A 123 18.36 -5.52 -2.58
CA ASN A 123 18.44 -5.49 -4.03
C ASN A 123 17.08 -5.07 -4.59
N GLU A 124 16.77 -3.80 -4.40
CA GLU A 124 15.55 -3.16 -4.92
C GLU A 124 15.39 -3.38 -6.42
N THR A 125 16.51 -3.39 -7.16
CA THR A 125 16.50 -3.63 -8.61
C THR A 125 16.02 -5.05 -8.92
N ALA A 126 16.68 -6.08 -8.39
CA ALA A 126 16.28 -7.46 -8.64
C ALA A 126 14.86 -7.75 -8.16
N TRP A 127 14.44 -7.19 -7.02
CA TRP A 127 13.08 -7.32 -6.53
C TRP A 127 12.07 -6.67 -7.50
N SER A 128 12.31 -5.42 -7.91
CA SER A 128 11.43 -4.71 -8.84
C SER A 128 11.37 -5.35 -10.23
N ASP A 129 12.48 -5.90 -10.72
CA ASP A 129 12.54 -6.62 -11.99
C ASP A 129 11.78 -7.94 -11.91
N ALA A 130 11.93 -8.68 -10.80
CA ALA A 130 11.17 -9.89 -10.55
C ALA A 130 9.67 -9.59 -10.46
N LEU A 131 9.28 -8.53 -9.73
CA LEU A 131 7.89 -8.08 -9.60
C LEU A 131 7.30 -7.67 -10.95
N THR A 132 8.04 -6.88 -11.74
CA THR A 132 7.62 -6.47 -13.09
C THR A 132 7.47 -7.67 -14.01
N THR A 133 8.42 -8.61 -13.98
CA THR A 133 8.37 -9.83 -14.80
C THR A 133 7.19 -10.72 -14.39
N PHE A 134 6.93 -10.83 -13.09
CA PHE A 134 5.81 -11.59 -12.56
C PHE A 134 4.47 -11.00 -13.02
N LEU A 135 4.30 -9.68 -12.90
CA LEU A 135 3.11 -8.95 -13.34
C LEU A 135 2.93 -9.03 -14.86
N ALA A 136 4.01 -8.91 -15.63
CA ALA A 136 3.97 -9.05 -17.09
C ALA A 136 3.47 -10.43 -17.54
N ARG A 137 3.87 -11.50 -16.86
CA ARG A 137 3.38 -12.87 -17.12
C ARG A 137 1.88 -13.04 -16.85
N ARG A 138 1.30 -12.20 -16.00
CA ARG A 138 -0.15 -12.17 -15.71
C ARG A 138 -0.92 -11.18 -16.60
N GLY A 139 -0.28 -10.60 -17.62
CA GLY A 139 -0.91 -9.69 -18.57
C GLY A 139 -0.87 -8.21 -18.15
N HIS A 140 -0.16 -7.89 -17.07
CA HIS A 140 -0.02 -6.52 -16.59
C HIS A 140 1.31 -5.92 -17.03
N VAL A 141 1.26 -5.07 -18.07
CA VAL A 141 2.45 -4.41 -18.62
C VAL A 141 2.50 -2.97 -18.15
N PHE A 142 3.64 -2.59 -17.55
CA PHE A 142 3.94 -1.19 -17.24
C PHE A 142 4.71 -0.60 -18.42
N GLU A 143 4.21 0.49 -19.01
CA GLU A 143 4.79 1.08 -20.24
C GLU A 143 6.25 1.56 -20.05
N ALA A 144 6.69 1.79 -18.82
CA ALA A 144 8.07 2.15 -18.50
C ALA A 144 8.63 1.19 -17.43
N GLN A 145 9.58 0.35 -17.81
CA GLN A 145 10.31 -0.57 -16.90
C GLN A 145 10.92 0.16 -15.69
N ASP A 146 11.36 1.41 -15.89
CA ASP A 146 11.91 2.26 -14.84
C ASP A 146 10.87 2.86 -13.88
N SER A 147 9.58 2.86 -14.26
CA SER A 147 8.54 3.54 -13.47
C SER A 147 8.21 2.77 -12.20
N LEU A 148 7.98 1.45 -12.30
CA LEU A 148 7.62 0.61 -11.15
C LEU A 148 8.78 0.51 -10.17
N ARG A 149 10.00 0.27 -10.65
CA ARG A 149 11.20 0.24 -9.80
C ARG A 149 11.35 1.51 -8.98
N ARG A 150 11.33 2.69 -9.62
CA ARG A 150 11.49 3.98 -8.93
C ARG A 150 10.33 4.26 -7.97
N GLN A 151 9.11 3.95 -8.40
CA GLN A 151 7.91 4.14 -7.59
C GLN A 151 7.92 3.25 -6.36
N PHE A 152 8.28 1.98 -6.52
CA PHE A 152 8.39 1.00 -5.44
C PHE A 152 9.51 1.36 -4.47
N ALA A 153 10.71 1.68 -4.95
CA ALA A 153 11.82 2.13 -4.10
C ALA A 153 11.44 3.39 -3.30
N SER A 154 10.75 4.34 -3.93
CA SER A 154 10.25 5.52 -3.23
C SER A 154 9.22 5.16 -2.15
N ALA A 155 8.30 4.25 -2.45
CA ALA A 155 7.29 3.75 -1.51
C ALA A 155 7.95 3.08 -0.31
N LEU A 156 8.89 2.17 -0.57
CA LEU A 156 9.60 1.39 0.44
C LEU A 156 10.40 2.29 1.39
N GLY A 157 11.19 3.24 0.86
CA GLY A 157 11.94 4.17 1.70
C GLY A 157 11.03 5.01 2.61
N LYS A 158 9.89 5.49 2.08
CA LYS A 158 8.90 6.25 2.87
C LYS A 158 8.17 5.39 3.89
N PHE A 159 7.86 4.16 3.55
CA PHE A 159 7.27 3.20 4.47
C PHE A 159 8.22 2.89 5.63
N GLN A 160 9.50 2.68 5.37
CA GLN A 160 10.52 2.49 6.41
C GLN A 160 10.64 3.71 7.34
N ILE A 161 10.55 4.93 6.79
CA ILE A 161 10.50 6.15 7.61
C ILE A 161 9.24 6.18 8.48
N LEU A 162 8.07 5.84 7.93
CA LEU A 162 6.82 5.76 8.69
C LEU A 162 6.94 4.77 9.85
N VAL A 163 7.44 3.56 9.59
CA VAL A 163 7.66 2.53 10.62
C VAL A 163 8.62 3.04 11.71
N HIS A 164 9.71 3.71 11.32
CA HIS A 164 10.64 4.29 12.28
C HIS A 164 9.99 5.36 13.17
N VAL A 165 9.16 6.24 12.59
CA VAL A 165 8.42 7.27 13.36
C VAL A 165 7.40 6.63 14.30
N VAL A 166 6.70 5.58 13.86
CA VAL A 166 5.71 4.85 14.67
C VAL A 166 6.40 4.19 15.86
N ASN A 167 7.52 3.49 15.65
CA ASN A 167 8.30 2.87 16.73
C ASN A 167 8.77 3.92 17.74
N ALA A 168 9.29 5.05 17.26
CA ALA A 168 9.71 6.15 18.13
C ALA A 168 8.55 6.78 18.92
N GLU A 169 7.31 6.69 18.44
CA GLU A 169 6.13 7.19 19.16
C GLU A 169 5.62 6.17 20.20
N VAL A 170 5.68 4.88 19.88
CA VAL A 170 5.38 3.80 20.84
C VAL A 170 6.38 3.81 22.00
N ASP A 171 7.68 4.00 21.72
CA ASP A 171 8.73 4.04 22.75
C ASP A 171 8.59 5.23 23.72
N LYS A 172 7.95 6.33 23.31
CA LYS A 172 7.68 7.48 24.21
C LYS A 172 6.51 7.25 25.15
N GLN A 173 5.65 6.27 24.87
CA GLN A 173 4.44 5.99 25.65
C GLN A 173 4.65 4.90 26.71
N ILE A 174 5.84 4.28 26.74
CA ILE A 174 6.30 3.27 27.70
C ILE A 174 7.19 3.93 28.74
#